data_AF-A0A920J7Q0-F1
#
_entry.id   AF-A0A920J7Q0-F1
#
_cell.length_a   1.000
_cell.length_b   1.000
_cell.length_c   1.000
_cell.angle_alpha   90.00
_cell.angle_beta   90.00
_cell.angle_gamma   90.00
#
_symmetry.space_group_name_H-M   'P 1'
#
loop_
_entity.id
_entity.type
_entity.pdbx_description
1 polymer ?
#
loop_
_entity_poly.entity_id
_entity_poly.type
_entity_poly.pdbx_seq_one_letter_code
_entity_poly.pdbx_strand_id
1 'polypeptide(L)'
;MWDVEGNQYLDFFGGVLTTMIGHNNPAVTEAIQSQASKVLHTSTLYLSEPMIELAEEIGAASGIPDARSSSRHQVVKRMTRAPMFATSYRNSNEILAMRHSYHGRTFATQAITSQSTWLSSRISGLSVNYVQGPYRLRSPFQDMPDEDFTKACVVDLQQILDTATTGNVACLIFEPIQGVGGFATPPDGFYGEMSKVLSNYGTLLIRTKVQTGWGRTGEHFWGYQAHGITPDMLLSQKVSEME
;
A
#
# COMPACT_ATOMS: atom_id res chain seq x y z
N MET A 1 -24.96 -11.24 -2.88
CA MET A 1 -24.28 -12.33 -3.62
C MET A 1 -25.18 -13.56 -3.61
N TRP A 2 -25.06 -14.43 -4.61
CA TRP A 2 -25.83 -15.68 -4.70
C TRP A 2 -24.86 -16.84 -4.90
N ASP A 3 -25.13 -17.99 -4.28
CA ASP A 3 -24.41 -19.23 -4.60
C ASP A 3 -25.13 -20.03 -5.70
N VAL A 4 -24.58 -21.20 -6.02
CA VAL A 4 -25.13 -22.11 -7.05
C VAL A 4 -26.43 -22.77 -6.63
N GLU A 5 -26.80 -22.75 -5.35
CA GLU A 5 -28.04 -23.30 -4.80
C GLU A 5 -29.15 -22.25 -4.70
N GLY A 6 -28.83 -20.99 -5.00
CA GLY A 6 -29.77 -19.87 -4.93
C GLY A 6 -29.89 -19.26 -3.54
N ASN A 7 -28.96 -19.51 -2.61
CA ASN A 7 -28.94 -18.82 -1.33
C ASN A 7 -28.40 -17.39 -1.50
N GLN A 8 -29.01 -16.42 -0.83
CA GLN A 8 -28.61 -15.03 -0.86
C GLN A 8 -27.70 -14.68 0.32
N TYR A 9 -26.60 -13.99 0.03
CA TYR A 9 -25.61 -13.54 1.01
C TYR A 9 -25.40 -12.02 0.95
N LEU A 10 -25.27 -11.42 2.13
CA LEU A 10 -24.78 -10.04 2.29
C LEU A 10 -23.26 -10.05 2.40
N ASP A 11 -22.58 -9.36 1.47
CA ASP A 11 -21.11 -9.31 1.44
C ASP A 11 -20.60 -8.12 2.26
N PHE A 12 -20.20 -8.38 3.51
CA PHE A 12 -19.54 -7.40 4.37
C PHE A 12 -18.02 -7.31 4.14
N PHE A 13 -17.46 -8.14 3.26
CA PHE A 13 -16.03 -8.18 2.96
C PHE A 13 -15.67 -7.45 1.65
N GLY A 14 -16.65 -7.23 0.77
CA GLY A 14 -16.49 -6.52 -0.48
C GLY A 14 -15.59 -7.29 -1.46
N GLY A 15 -15.87 -8.58 -1.65
CA GLY A 15 -15.04 -9.51 -2.41
C GLY A 15 -13.76 -9.84 -1.65
N VAL A 16 -12.67 -9.12 -1.94
CA VAL A 16 -11.47 -9.06 -1.08
C VAL A 16 -11.09 -7.60 -0.92
N LEU A 17 -12.03 -6.81 -0.39
CA LEU A 17 -11.94 -5.36 -0.24
C LEU A 17 -11.71 -4.62 -1.57
N THR A 18 -12.34 -5.09 -2.65
CA THR A 18 -12.21 -4.57 -4.01
C THR A 18 -13.52 -4.06 -4.61
N THR A 19 -14.68 -4.55 -4.17
CA THR A 19 -15.98 -4.17 -4.75
C THR A 19 -16.58 -2.95 -4.07
N MET A 20 -15.83 -1.83 -4.03
CA MET A 20 -16.21 -0.67 -3.21
C MET A 20 -17.47 0.06 -3.70
N ILE A 21 -17.77 -0.03 -4.99
CA ILE A 21 -18.97 0.53 -5.65
C ILE A 21 -20.05 -0.53 -5.92
N GLY A 22 -19.97 -1.67 -5.24
CA GLY A 22 -20.87 -2.81 -5.44
C GLY A 22 -20.36 -3.85 -6.45
N HIS A 23 -21.12 -4.94 -6.57
CA HIS A 23 -20.72 -6.12 -7.36
C HIS A 23 -21.01 -6.02 -8.86
N ASN A 24 -21.97 -5.17 -9.26
CA ASN A 24 -22.44 -5.06 -10.63
C ASN A 24 -22.88 -3.62 -10.93
N ASN A 25 -21.94 -2.68 -10.91
CA ASN A 25 -22.23 -1.29 -11.31
C ASN A 25 -22.48 -1.26 -12.84
N PRO A 26 -23.68 -0.84 -13.29
CA PRO A 26 -24.01 -0.78 -14.72
C PRO A 26 -23.08 0.12 -15.54
N ALA A 27 -22.67 1.27 -14.98
CA ALA A 27 -21.81 2.24 -15.68
C ALA A 27 -20.42 1.64 -15.98
N VAL A 28 -19.85 0.90 -15.03
CA VAL A 28 -18.59 0.16 -15.25
C VAL A 28 -18.75 -0.93 -16.30
N THR A 29 -19.85 -1.66 -16.26
CA THR A 29 -20.14 -2.72 -17.23
C THR A 29 -20.26 -2.15 -18.64
N GLU A 30 -21.00 -1.05 -18.79
CA GLU A 30 -21.17 -0.34 -20.06
C GLU A 30 -19.84 0.23 -20.58
N ALA A 31 -19.03 0.86 -19.72
CA ALA A 31 -17.72 1.38 -20.08
C ALA A 31 -16.77 0.28 -20.58
N ILE A 32 -16.78 -0.89 -19.94
CA ILE A 32 -15.99 -2.05 -20.39
C ILE A 32 -16.49 -2.54 -21.76
N GLN A 33 -17.80 -2.70 -21.94
CA GLN A 33 -18.38 -3.15 -23.22
C GLN A 33 -18.04 -2.19 -24.37
N SER A 34 -18.21 -0.88 -24.13
CA SER A 34 -17.88 0.17 -25.09
C SER A 34 -16.41 0.13 -25.48
N GLN A 35 -15.49 0.09 -24.51
CA GLN A 35 -14.06 0.02 -24.80
C GLN A 35 -13.66 -1.28 -25.51
N ALA A 36 -14.21 -2.42 -25.09
CA ALA A 36 -13.91 -3.73 -25.68
C ALA A 36 -14.30 -3.80 -27.17
N SER A 37 -15.37 -3.11 -27.57
CA SER A 37 -15.78 -3.02 -28.98
C SER A 37 -14.80 -2.23 -29.85
N LYS A 38 -14.01 -1.32 -29.25
CA LYS A 38 -12.99 -0.52 -29.93
C LYS A 38 -11.66 -1.25 -29.98
N VAL A 39 -11.08 -1.51 -28.80
CA VAL A 39 -9.81 -2.20 -28.61
C VAL A 39 -9.82 -2.91 -27.26
N LEU A 40 -9.74 -4.23 -27.28
CA LEU A 40 -9.68 -5.05 -26.06
C LEU A 40 -8.29 -5.05 -25.41
N HIS A 41 -7.23 -5.04 -26.21
CA HIS A 41 -5.86 -5.06 -25.72
C HIS A 41 -4.89 -4.33 -26.66
N THR A 42 -3.99 -3.55 -26.08
CA THR A 42 -2.82 -2.99 -26.76
C THR A 42 -1.61 -3.02 -25.82
N SER A 43 -0.42 -2.99 -26.41
CA SER A 43 0.83 -2.87 -25.65
C SER A 43 0.98 -1.47 -25.07
N THR A 44 1.62 -1.35 -23.90
CA THR A 44 2.00 -0.05 -23.32
C THR A 44 3.09 0.68 -24.12
N LEU A 45 3.53 0.12 -25.25
CA LEU A 45 4.35 0.81 -26.24
C LEU A 45 3.56 1.88 -27.01
N TYR A 46 2.24 1.75 -27.04
CA TYR A 46 1.34 2.74 -27.64
C TYR A 46 0.55 3.42 -26.53
N LEU A 47 0.39 4.73 -26.65
CA LEU A 47 -0.51 5.48 -25.77
C LEU A 47 -1.95 5.29 -26.23
N SER A 48 -2.86 5.27 -25.28
CA SER A 48 -4.30 5.32 -25.52
C SER A 48 -4.90 6.39 -24.62
N GLU A 49 -5.89 7.10 -25.13
CA GLU A 49 -6.62 8.14 -24.39
C GLU A 49 -7.10 7.67 -23.00
N PRO A 50 -7.73 6.48 -22.81
CA PRO A 50 -8.12 6.01 -21.47
C PRO A 50 -6.96 5.75 -20.50
N MET A 51 -5.74 5.54 -21.02
CA MET A 51 -4.55 5.39 -20.17
C MET A 51 -4.01 6.75 -19.71
N ILE A 52 -4.14 7.78 -20.55
CA ILE A 52 -3.71 9.15 -20.26
C ILE A 52 -4.68 9.78 -19.27
N GLU A 53 -5.98 9.73 -19.53
CA GLU A 53 -7.02 10.27 -18.65
C GLU A 53 -6.89 9.68 -17.23
N LEU A 54 -6.82 8.36 -17.13
CA LEU A 54 -6.62 7.68 -15.85
C LEU A 54 -5.31 8.08 -15.17
N ALA A 55 -4.24 8.32 -15.93
CA ALA A 55 -2.96 8.75 -15.38
C ALA A 55 -3.03 10.16 -14.79
N GLU A 56 -3.70 11.07 -15.49
CA GLU A 56 -3.91 12.46 -15.08
C GLU A 56 -4.81 12.54 -13.85
N GLU A 57 -5.93 11.81 -13.86
CA GLU A 57 -6.85 11.70 -12.73
C GLU A 57 -6.18 11.15 -11.47
N ILE A 58 -5.41 10.04 -11.59
CA ILE A 58 -4.66 9.49 -10.46
C ILE A 58 -3.60 10.49 -9.99
N GLY A 59 -2.92 11.17 -10.92
CA GLY A 59 -1.92 12.19 -10.61
C GLY A 59 -2.53 13.31 -9.77
N ALA A 60 -3.64 13.89 -10.24
CA ALA A 60 -4.39 14.94 -9.55
C ALA A 60 -4.88 14.48 -8.17
N ALA A 61 -5.46 13.29 -8.07
CA ALA A 61 -5.97 12.76 -6.81
C ALA A 61 -4.85 12.38 -5.82
N SER A 62 -3.64 12.07 -6.30
CA SER A 62 -2.53 11.59 -5.46
C SER A 62 -1.89 12.66 -4.58
N GLY A 63 -2.08 13.95 -4.87
CA GLY A 63 -1.37 15.02 -4.17
C GLY A 63 0.18 14.95 -4.23
N ILE A 64 0.74 14.09 -5.09
CA ILE A 64 2.18 13.98 -5.31
C ILE A 64 2.59 15.01 -6.38
N PRO A 65 3.55 15.91 -6.10
CA PRO A 65 4.05 16.85 -7.10
C PRO A 65 4.67 16.12 -8.29
N ASP A 66 4.40 16.59 -9.51
CA ASP A 66 4.90 16.01 -10.76
C ASP A 66 4.70 14.48 -10.87
N ALA A 67 3.56 13.99 -10.36
CA ALA A 67 3.23 12.57 -10.29
C ALA A 67 3.37 11.89 -11.66
N ARG A 68 4.21 10.85 -11.71
CA ARG A 68 4.31 9.95 -12.86
C ARG A 68 3.63 8.63 -12.53
N SER A 69 2.56 8.31 -13.25
CA SER A 69 1.84 7.06 -13.04
C SER A 69 2.38 5.95 -13.95
N SER A 70 2.35 4.71 -13.44
CA SER A 70 2.65 3.51 -14.23
C SER A 70 1.51 2.51 -14.11
N SER A 71 0.67 2.46 -15.15
CA SER A 71 -0.45 1.54 -15.22
C SER A 71 0.00 0.17 -15.73
N ARG A 72 0.15 -0.78 -14.80
CA ARG A 72 0.36 -2.21 -15.13
C ARG A 72 -0.76 -3.06 -14.54
N HIS A 73 -1.23 -4.04 -15.30
CA HIS A 73 -2.40 -4.88 -15.03
C HIS A 73 -2.34 -5.73 -13.74
N GLN A 74 -1.16 -5.92 -13.13
CA GLN A 74 -1.02 -6.75 -11.94
C GLN A 74 -0.35 -5.99 -10.79
N VAL A 75 -1.08 -5.96 -9.69
CA VAL A 75 -0.78 -5.39 -8.38
C VAL A 75 0.49 -5.98 -7.78
N VAL A 76 0.59 -7.29 -7.91
CA VAL A 76 1.73 -8.10 -7.51
C VAL A 76 3.02 -7.61 -8.19
N LYS A 77 2.94 -7.22 -9.46
CA LYS A 77 4.08 -6.63 -10.18
C LYS A 77 4.42 -5.22 -9.69
N ARG A 78 3.41 -4.41 -9.31
CA ARG A 78 3.61 -3.06 -8.74
C ARG A 78 4.30 -3.13 -7.37
N MET A 79 3.82 -4.02 -6.49
CA MET A 79 4.39 -4.25 -5.15
C MET A 79 5.82 -4.77 -5.17
N THR A 80 6.24 -5.44 -6.25
CA THR A 80 7.63 -5.85 -6.48
C THR A 80 8.49 -4.70 -7.05
N ARG A 81 7.91 -3.84 -7.88
CA ARG A 81 8.62 -2.78 -8.62
C ARG A 81 8.97 -1.57 -7.75
N ALA A 82 8.10 -1.18 -6.82
CA ALA A 82 8.38 -0.01 -5.98
C ALA A 82 9.62 -0.22 -5.08
N PRO A 83 9.77 -1.35 -4.37
CA PRO A 83 11.03 -1.69 -3.71
C PRO A 83 12.22 -1.66 -4.67
N MET A 84 12.08 -2.25 -5.86
CA MET A 84 13.16 -2.25 -6.86
C MET A 84 13.59 -0.83 -7.26
N PHE A 85 12.65 0.07 -7.53
CA PHE A 85 12.97 1.47 -7.85
C PHE A 85 13.65 2.18 -6.69
N ALA A 86 13.17 2.01 -5.46
CA ALA A 86 13.81 2.59 -4.28
C ALA A 86 15.23 2.06 -4.09
N THR A 87 15.42 0.74 -4.20
CA THR A 87 16.74 0.11 -4.04
C THR A 87 17.73 0.56 -5.11
N SER A 88 17.27 0.74 -6.36
CA SER A 88 18.12 1.25 -7.45
C SER A 88 18.44 2.74 -7.27
N TYR A 89 17.46 3.55 -6.87
CA TYR A 89 17.65 4.99 -6.66
C TYR A 89 18.60 5.28 -5.49
N ARG A 90 18.43 4.55 -4.37
CA ARG A 90 19.25 4.69 -3.16
C ARG A 90 20.55 3.91 -3.17
N ASN A 91 20.75 3.08 -4.21
CA ASN A 91 21.87 2.14 -4.29
C ASN A 91 22.04 1.34 -2.99
N SER A 92 20.93 0.74 -2.53
CA SER A 92 20.86 -0.01 -1.28
C SER A 92 19.82 -1.13 -1.40
N ASN A 93 20.08 -2.28 -0.78
CA ASN A 93 19.11 -3.37 -0.66
C ASN A 93 18.45 -3.44 0.73
N GLU A 94 18.69 -2.44 1.60
CA GLU A 94 18.08 -2.35 2.93
C GLU A 94 16.69 -1.73 2.87
N ILE A 95 15.70 -2.39 3.45
CA ILE A 95 14.30 -1.95 3.47
C ILE A 95 13.75 -2.06 4.88
N LEU A 96 12.99 -1.05 5.30
CA LEU A 96 12.15 -1.11 6.48
C LEU A 96 10.74 -1.52 6.09
N ALA A 97 10.19 -2.53 6.75
CA ALA A 97 8.80 -2.94 6.63
C ALA A 97 8.14 -2.98 8.01
N MET A 98 6.82 -2.87 8.08
CA MET A 98 6.12 -2.92 9.36
C MET A 98 5.99 -4.36 9.86
N ARG A 99 6.05 -4.60 11.17
CA ARG A 99 5.56 -5.86 11.78
C ARG A 99 4.05 -6.00 11.49
N HIS A 100 3.57 -7.23 11.30
CA HIS A 100 2.21 -7.58 10.83
C HIS A 100 1.83 -7.13 9.42
N SER A 101 2.77 -6.65 8.61
CA SER A 101 2.54 -6.20 7.23
C SER A 101 2.18 -7.34 6.29
N TYR A 102 1.42 -7.01 5.25
CA TYR A 102 1.18 -7.87 4.10
C TYR A 102 1.32 -7.07 2.80
N HIS A 103 2.27 -7.48 1.96
CA HIS A 103 2.53 -6.83 0.67
C HIS A 103 2.44 -7.79 -0.53
N GLY A 104 1.92 -9.00 -0.32
CA GLY A 104 1.70 -9.99 -1.37
C GLY A 104 2.55 -11.26 -1.20
N ARG A 105 2.55 -12.10 -2.23
CA ARG A 105 3.14 -13.45 -2.20
C ARG A 105 4.16 -13.71 -3.32
N THR A 106 4.59 -12.71 -4.07
CA THR A 106 5.77 -12.85 -4.95
C THR A 106 7.05 -12.83 -4.14
N PHE A 107 8.11 -13.38 -4.73
CA PHE A 107 9.44 -13.48 -4.14
C PHE A 107 9.89 -12.20 -3.42
N ALA A 108 9.84 -11.04 -4.08
CA ALA A 108 10.21 -9.77 -3.44
C ALA A 108 9.24 -9.33 -2.33
N THR A 109 7.94 -9.53 -2.52
CA THR A 109 6.92 -9.13 -1.53
C THR A 109 6.87 -10.02 -0.30
N GLN A 110 7.34 -11.27 -0.41
CA GLN A 110 7.49 -12.16 0.74
C GLN A 110 8.59 -11.69 1.67
N ALA A 111 9.64 -11.05 1.14
CA ALA A 111 10.72 -10.49 1.94
C ALA A 111 10.25 -9.39 2.91
N ILE A 112 9.22 -8.64 2.51
CA ILE A 112 8.66 -7.49 3.25
C ILE A 112 7.31 -7.80 3.93
N THR A 113 6.80 -9.02 3.81
CA THR A 113 5.58 -9.48 4.49
C THR A 113 5.93 -10.12 5.83
N SER A 114 5.36 -9.63 6.93
CA SER A 114 5.61 -10.14 8.28
C SER A 114 4.42 -10.88 8.88
N GLN A 115 3.70 -11.62 8.05
CA GLN A 115 2.60 -12.49 8.48
C GLN A 115 2.94 -13.95 8.23
N SER A 116 3.13 -14.71 9.31
CA SER A 116 3.61 -16.11 9.27
C SER A 116 2.72 -17.02 8.43
N THR A 117 1.39 -16.88 8.54
CA THR A 117 0.41 -17.67 7.79
C THR A 117 0.39 -17.36 6.29
N TRP A 118 1.03 -16.26 5.87
CA TRP A 118 1.07 -15.79 4.49
C TRP A 118 2.46 -15.93 3.85
N LEU A 119 3.46 -16.35 4.62
CA LEU A 119 4.81 -16.59 4.17
C LEU A 119 4.96 -17.98 3.57
N SER A 120 5.48 -18.05 2.34
CA SER A 120 5.88 -19.31 1.70
C SER A 120 7.40 -19.52 1.74
N SER A 121 8.19 -18.45 1.86
CA SER A 121 9.65 -18.49 1.91
C SER A 121 10.19 -17.23 2.60
N ARG A 122 11.37 -17.33 3.20
CA ARG A 122 12.17 -16.20 3.74
C ARG A 122 13.41 -15.89 2.88
N ILE A 123 13.65 -16.66 1.83
CA ILE A 123 14.79 -16.45 0.94
C ILE A 123 14.55 -15.16 0.15
N SER A 124 15.48 -14.21 0.25
CA SER A 124 15.41 -12.91 -0.41
C SER A 124 16.80 -12.34 -0.64
N GLY A 125 16.97 -11.49 -1.67
CA GLY A 125 18.15 -10.65 -1.86
C GLY A 125 18.07 -9.29 -1.16
N LEU A 126 16.94 -8.99 -0.52
CA LEU A 126 16.70 -7.77 0.25
C LEU A 126 17.07 -7.98 1.71
N SER A 127 17.74 -6.99 2.31
CA SER A 127 17.96 -6.92 3.75
C SER A 127 16.78 -6.19 4.38
N VAL A 128 15.87 -6.93 5.02
CA VAL A 128 14.62 -6.36 5.54
C VAL A 128 14.63 -6.33 7.06
N ASN A 129 14.47 -5.13 7.62
CA ASN A 129 14.26 -4.91 9.04
C ASN A 129 12.80 -4.55 9.32
N TYR A 130 12.25 -5.11 10.41
CA TYR A 130 10.83 -4.97 10.73
C TYR A 130 10.58 -4.03 11.91
N VAL A 131 10.11 -2.83 11.58
CA VAL A 131 9.74 -1.76 12.52
C VAL A 131 8.39 -2.08 13.16
N GLN A 132 8.22 -1.73 14.43
CA GLN A 132 6.97 -1.90 15.14
C GLN A 132 5.79 -1.27 14.38
N GLY A 133 4.82 -2.12 14.03
CA GLY A 133 3.60 -1.74 13.31
C GLY A 133 2.46 -1.31 14.24
N PRO A 134 1.33 -0.85 13.67
CA PRO A 134 0.19 -0.31 14.41
C PRO A 134 -0.60 -1.32 15.27
N TYR A 135 -0.23 -2.61 15.24
CA TYR A 135 -0.94 -3.64 15.98
C TYR A 135 -0.66 -3.59 17.49
N ARG A 136 -1.68 -3.27 18.29
CA ARG A 136 -1.62 -3.07 19.75
C ARG A 136 -2.25 -4.17 20.58
N LEU A 137 -3.34 -4.77 20.09
CA LEU A 137 -4.25 -5.57 20.93
C LEU A 137 -3.59 -6.74 21.68
N ARG A 138 -2.62 -7.42 21.06
CA ARG A 138 -1.88 -8.53 21.69
C ARG A 138 -0.39 -8.22 21.74
N SER A 139 -0.05 -7.04 22.23
CA SER A 139 1.33 -6.60 22.40
C SER A 139 1.48 -5.87 23.74
N PRO A 140 2.72 -5.60 24.19
CA PRO A 140 2.95 -4.78 25.38
C PRO A 140 2.38 -3.36 25.30
N PHE A 141 1.89 -2.95 24.12
CA PHE A 141 1.34 -1.62 23.83
C PHE A 141 -0.19 -1.54 23.96
N GLN A 142 -0.87 -2.63 24.35
CA GLN A 142 -2.34 -2.73 24.31
C GLN A 142 -3.06 -1.58 25.06
N ASP A 143 -2.51 -1.15 26.20
CA ASP A 143 -3.10 -0.15 27.09
C ASP A 143 -2.42 1.22 26.96
N MET A 144 -1.48 1.38 26.02
CA MET A 144 -0.77 2.64 25.85
C MET A 144 -1.64 3.68 25.14
N PRO A 145 -1.65 4.93 25.64
CA PRO A 145 -2.22 6.06 24.92
C PRO A 145 -1.59 6.23 23.53
N ASP A 146 -2.35 6.78 22.57
CA ASP A 146 -1.94 6.94 21.18
C ASP A 146 -0.59 7.66 21.01
N GLU A 147 -0.36 8.72 21.79
CA GLU A 147 0.87 9.49 21.75
C GLU A 147 2.07 8.68 22.23
N ASP A 148 1.93 7.97 23.35
CA ASP A 148 3.00 7.14 23.93
C ASP A 148 3.29 5.92 23.06
N PHE A 149 2.26 5.32 22.47
CA PHE A 149 2.41 4.24 21.50
C PHE A 149 3.18 4.70 20.26
N THR A 150 2.85 5.87 19.72
CA THR A 150 3.54 6.44 18.56
C THR A 150 5.01 6.69 18.88
N LYS A 151 5.29 7.33 20.03
CA LYS A 151 6.67 7.56 20.51
C LYS A 151 7.44 6.24 20.66
N ALA A 152 6.84 5.22 21.27
CA ALA A 152 7.47 3.92 21.44
C ALA A 152 7.84 3.27 20.09
N CYS A 153 6.96 3.35 19.09
CA CYS A 153 7.23 2.84 17.74
C CYS A 153 8.33 3.63 17.02
N VAL A 154 8.39 4.95 17.23
CA VAL A 154 9.46 5.81 16.70
C VAL A 154 10.81 5.48 17.35
N VAL A 155 10.82 5.17 18.66
CA VAL A 155 12.02 4.70 19.35
C VAL A 155 12.48 3.34 18.81
N ASP A 156 11.58 2.40 18.56
CA ASP A 156 11.90 1.11 17.90
C ASP A 156 12.51 1.33 16.50
N LEU A 157 11.96 2.25 15.71
CA LEU A 157 12.53 2.67 14.43
C LEU A 157 13.96 3.20 14.58
N GLN A 158 14.20 4.11 15.52
CA GLN A 158 15.54 4.67 15.76
C GLN A 158 16.53 3.58 16.18
N GLN A 159 16.13 2.68 17.08
CA GLN A 159 16.98 1.56 17.49
C GLN A 159 17.33 0.64 16.31
N ILE A 160 16.39 0.35 15.42
CA ILE A 160 16.65 -0.43 14.21
C ILE A 160 17.67 0.29 13.33
N LEU A 161 17.49 1.60 13.10
CA LEU A 161 18.44 2.40 12.32
C LEU A 161 19.85 2.34 12.92
N ASP A 162 19.96 2.47 14.24
CA ASP A 162 21.25 2.51 14.95
C ASP A 162 21.96 1.15 15.04
N THR A 163 21.22 0.04 15.00
CA THR A 163 21.77 -1.29 15.32
C THR A 163 21.71 -2.32 14.19
N ALA A 164 20.77 -2.17 13.26
CA ALA A 164 20.45 -3.21 12.28
C ALA A 164 20.50 -2.71 10.82
N THR A 165 20.90 -1.45 10.60
CA THR A 165 21.05 -0.85 9.27
C THR A 165 22.44 -0.26 9.10
N THR A 166 22.86 -0.05 7.86
CA THR A 166 24.07 0.73 7.56
C THR A 166 23.82 2.24 7.55
N GLY A 167 22.61 2.67 7.89
CA GLY A 167 22.15 4.05 7.72
C GLY A 167 21.76 4.40 6.28
N ASN A 168 22.01 3.52 5.30
CA ASN A 168 21.60 3.71 3.91
C ASN A 168 20.34 2.91 3.57
N VAL A 169 19.25 3.09 4.30
CA VAL A 169 17.98 2.38 4.04
C VAL A 169 17.32 2.92 2.78
N ALA A 170 16.92 2.05 1.85
CA ALA A 170 16.30 2.44 0.59
C ALA A 170 14.90 3.03 0.79
N CYS A 171 14.05 2.36 1.55
CA CYS A 171 12.69 2.82 1.82
C CYS A 171 12.09 2.25 3.12
N LEU A 172 11.10 2.97 3.64
CA LEU A 172 10.06 2.43 4.51
C LEU A 172 8.85 2.08 3.65
N ILE A 173 8.44 0.81 3.69
CA ILE A 173 7.23 0.34 3.04
C ILE A 173 6.13 0.07 4.08
N PHE A 174 4.97 0.72 3.91
CA PHE A 174 3.91 0.68 4.91
C PHE A 174 2.51 0.63 4.31
N GLU A 175 1.55 0.23 5.13
CA GLU A 175 0.11 0.26 4.85
C GLU A 175 -0.51 1.32 5.77
N PRO A 176 -1.28 2.32 5.31
CA PRO A 176 -1.89 3.29 6.21
C PRO A 176 -2.75 2.64 7.31
N ILE A 177 -3.44 1.55 6.97
CA ILE A 177 -4.10 0.64 7.91
C ILE A 177 -3.72 -0.76 7.48
N GLN A 178 -3.24 -1.63 8.36
CA GLN A 178 -2.83 -2.99 7.97
C GLN A 178 -4.06 -3.90 7.88
N GLY A 179 -4.35 -4.45 6.70
CA GLY A 179 -5.59 -5.19 6.47
C GLY A 179 -5.50 -6.62 6.99
N VAL A 180 -4.67 -7.41 6.32
CA VAL A 180 -4.30 -8.76 6.75
C VAL A 180 -3.61 -8.74 8.12
N GLY A 181 -3.02 -7.59 8.50
CA GLY A 181 -2.56 -7.23 9.84
C GLY A 181 -3.59 -7.36 10.97
N GLY A 182 -4.86 -7.63 10.66
CA GLY A 182 -5.96 -7.65 11.62
C GLY A 182 -6.65 -6.29 11.72
N PHE A 183 -6.76 -5.56 10.61
CA PHE A 183 -7.30 -4.19 10.56
C PHE A 183 -6.64 -3.25 11.57
N ALA A 184 -5.32 -3.43 11.76
CA ALA A 184 -4.54 -2.63 12.70
C ALA A 184 -4.45 -1.19 12.21
N THR A 185 -5.10 -0.30 12.96
CA THR A 185 -5.23 1.13 12.64
C THR A 185 -4.26 1.93 13.52
N PRO A 186 -3.25 2.58 12.92
CA PRO A 186 -2.37 3.49 13.65
C PRO A 186 -3.14 4.71 14.15
N PRO A 187 -2.66 5.39 15.20
CA PRO A 187 -3.06 6.77 15.48
C PRO A 187 -2.77 7.69 14.28
N ASP A 188 -3.53 8.77 14.16
CA ASP A 188 -3.23 9.83 13.19
C ASP A 188 -1.84 10.42 13.44
N GLY A 189 -1.16 10.84 12.38
CA GLY A 189 0.22 11.32 12.46
C GLY A 189 1.31 10.25 12.71
N PHE A 190 0.95 8.99 12.98
CA PHE A 190 1.92 7.91 13.26
C PHE A 190 3.06 7.80 12.24
N TYR A 191 2.73 7.71 10.94
CA TYR A 191 3.75 7.66 9.89
C TYR A 191 4.42 9.02 9.64
N GLY A 192 3.79 10.12 10.05
CA GLY A 192 4.39 11.46 10.04
C GLY A 192 5.56 11.56 11.01
N GLU A 193 5.42 11.03 12.24
CA GLU A 193 6.53 10.99 13.19
C GLU A 193 7.69 10.10 12.70
N MET A 194 7.38 8.94 12.10
CA MET A 194 8.41 8.10 11.48
C MET A 194 9.10 8.81 10.31
N SER A 195 8.35 9.55 9.48
CA SER A 195 8.88 10.31 8.36
C SER A 195 9.91 11.35 8.79
N LYS A 196 9.69 12.04 9.92
CA LYS A 196 10.65 13.03 10.46
C LYS A 196 11.99 12.43 10.82
N VAL A 197 12.00 11.19 11.30
CA VAL A 197 13.25 10.46 11.57
C VAL A 197 13.92 10.08 10.25
N LEU A 198 13.14 9.49 9.34
CA LEU A 198 13.62 8.94 8.08
C LEU A 198 14.15 9.99 7.09
N SER A 199 13.69 11.24 7.17
CA SER A 199 14.18 12.33 6.34
C SER A 199 15.68 12.58 6.53
N ASN A 200 16.21 12.35 7.73
CA ASN A 200 17.65 12.51 8.01
C ASN A 200 18.52 11.47 7.29
N TYR A 201 17.92 10.37 6.84
CA TYR A 201 18.59 9.26 6.15
C TYR A 201 18.28 9.23 4.64
N GLY A 202 17.50 10.20 4.14
CA GLY A 202 16.98 10.23 2.77
C GLY A 202 16.07 9.04 2.42
N THR A 203 15.53 8.33 3.42
CA THR A 203 14.77 7.09 3.25
C THR A 203 13.43 7.39 2.58
N LEU A 204 13.16 6.72 1.45
CA LEU A 204 11.92 6.92 0.70
C LEU A 204 10.73 6.31 1.42
N LEU A 205 9.57 6.95 1.31
CA LEU A 205 8.29 6.47 1.81
C LEU A 205 7.49 5.82 0.68
N ILE A 206 7.25 4.53 0.81
CA ILE A 206 6.41 3.78 -0.12
C ILE A 206 5.10 3.43 0.59
N ARG A 207 4.05 4.15 0.22
CA ARG A 207 2.70 3.86 0.66
C ARG A 207 2.15 2.72 -0.17
N THR A 208 1.93 1.60 0.48
CA THR A 208 1.28 0.44 -0.13
C THR A 208 -0.16 0.32 0.29
N LYS A 209 -0.90 -0.51 -0.44
CA LYS A 209 -2.25 -1.00 -0.15
C LYS A 209 -3.37 -0.31 -0.92
N VAL A 210 -4.15 -1.19 -1.51
CA VAL A 210 -5.37 -0.94 -2.27
C VAL A 210 -6.50 -0.48 -1.37
N GLN A 211 -6.58 -1.14 -0.21
CA GLN A 211 -7.77 -1.12 0.62
C GLN A 211 -8.00 0.25 1.24
N THR A 212 -6.94 1.01 1.53
CA THR A 212 -7.04 2.35 2.13
C THR A 212 -6.99 3.47 1.08
N GLY A 213 -7.13 3.15 -0.20
CA GLY A 213 -7.29 4.15 -1.27
C GLY A 213 -8.76 4.31 -1.67
N TRP A 214 -9.00 5.23 -2.61
CA TRP A 214 -10.32 5.45 -3.22
C TRP A 214 -11.41 5.78 -2.19
N GLY A 215 -11.07 6.62 -1.20
CA GLY A 215 -12.05 7.11 -0.22
C GLY A 215 -12.50 6.08 0.83
N ARG A 216 -11.94 4.86 0.85
CA ARG A 216 -12.38 3.80 1.78
C ARG A 216 -12.34 4.22 3.25
N THR A 217 -11.40 5.09 3.63
CA THR A 217 -11.22 5.57 4.99
C THR A 217 -12.16 6.73 5.35
N GLY A 218 -13.00 7.20 4.42
CA GLY A 218 -13.97 8.27 4.65
C GLY A 218 -13.35 9.65 4.47
N GLU A 219 -12.68 10.16 5.50
CA GLU A 219 -12.19 11.56 5.56
C GLU A 219 -11.13 11.91 4.50
N HIS A 220 -10.50 10.89 3.93
CA HIS A 220 -9.39 11.03 3.01
C HIS A 220 -9.55 10.11 1.80
N PHE A 221 -9.16 10.62 0.63
CA PHE A 221 -9.17 9.84 -0.60
C PHE A 221 -8.07 8.75 -0.58
N TRP A 222 -6.93 9.07 0.01
CA TRP A 222 -5.85 8.14 0.30
C TRP A 222 -5.54 8.15 1.79
N GLY A 223 -5.57 6.99 2.44
CA GLY A 223 -5.33 6.88 3.88
C GLY A 223 -3.98 7.39 4.39
N TYR A 224 -2.99 7.72 3.54
CA TYR A 224 -1.76 8.34 4.04
C TYR A 224 -1.99 9.78 4.54
N GLN A 225 -3.06 10.43 4.08
CA GLN A 225 -3.38 11.82 4.42
C GLN A 225 -3.65 11.99 5.92
N ALA A 226 -4.17 10.95 6.59
CA ALA A 226 -4.34 10.89 8.05
C ALA A 226 -3.03 11.07 8.84
N HIS A 227 -1.89 10.87 8.17
CA HIS A 227 -0.58 10.95 8.79
C HIS A 227 0.18 12.22 8.45
N GLY A 228 -0.43 13.17 7.72
CA GLY A 228 0.19 14.45 7.40
C GLY A 228 1.45 14.34 6.53
N ILE A 229 1.54 13.29 5.70
CA ILE A 229 2.70 13.02 4.82
C ILE A 229 2.27 12.93 3.36
N THR A 230 3.22 13.10 2.45
CA THR A 230 3.09 12.72 1.04
C THR A 230 4.16 11.67 0.73
N PRO A 231 3.81 10.45 0.31
CA PRO A 231 4.79 9.41 0.03
C PRO A 231 5.53 9.67 -1.30
N ASP A 232 6.78 9.21 -1.40
CA ASP A 232 7.55 9.23 -2.65
C ASP A 232 6.96 8.30 -3.72
N MET A 233 6.32 7.22 -3.29
CA MET A 233 5.62 6.29 -4.19
C MET A 233 4.28 5.85 -3.59
N LEU A 234 3.22 5.99 -4.39
CA LEU A 234 1.88 5.54 -4.07
C LEU A 234 1.55 4.28 -4.88
N LEU A 235 1.25 3.18 -4.19
CA LEU A 235 0.70 1.98 -4.81
C LEU A 235 -0.80 1.86 -4.56
N SER A 236 -1.58 1.85 -5.65
CA SER A 236 -3.02 1.57 -5.65
C SER A 236 -3.38 0.44 -6.63
N GLN A 237 -4.53 -0.20 -6.42
CA GLN A 237 -5.24 -1.00 -7.43
C GLN A 237 -6.41 -0.18 -7.95
N LYS A 238 -6.78 -0.40 -9.20
CA LYS A 238 -8.01 0.18 -9.75
C LYS A 238 -9.21 -0.39 -9.00
N VAL A 239 -10.01 0.51 -8.45
CA VAL A 239 -11.40 0.29 -8.09
C VAL A 239 -12.13 1.25 -9.04
N SER A 240 -12.89 0.74 -10.01
CA SER A 240 -13.78 1.60 -10.81
C SER A 240 -14.71 2.33 -9.82
N GLU A 241 -14.96 3.62 -9.84
CA GLU A 241 -15.17 4.65 -10.86
C GLU A 241 -14.71 6.00 -10.24
N MET A 242 -14.23 6.97 -11.02
CA MET A 242 -14.09 8.36 -10.54
C MET A 242 -15.02 9.22 -11.39
N GLU A 243 -15.96 9.91 -10.71
CA GLU A 243 -16.79 10.97 -11.31
C GLU A 243 -16.01 12.28 -11.39
#